data_AF-E1R012-F1
#
_entry.id   AF-E1R012-F1
#
_cell.length_a   1.000
_cell.length_b   1.000
_cell.length_c   1.000
_cell.angle_alpha   90.00
_cell.angle_beta   90.00
_cell.angle_gamma   90.00
#
_symmetry.space_group_name_H-M   'P 1'
#
loop_
_entity.id
_entity.type
_entity.pdbx_description
1 polymer ?
#
loop_
_entity_poly.entity_id
_entity_poly.type
_entity_poly.pdbx_seq_one_letter_code
_entity_poly.pdbx_strand_id
1 'polypeptide(L)'
;MYAIVTTGGKQYKVAKGDIIDVEKLDVQPGDKVKLDVILLNDGKKTVVDADALSKKKVTCEVVDQFKGEKVTVFKFKKRKRYHRTRGHRQNLTRLQVSNMPTTRSAAAKTASTEDAPAE
;
A
#
# COMPACT_ATOMS: atom_id res chain seq x y z
N MET A 1 -12.78 8.61 -5.15
CA MET A 1 -12.66 8.01 -3.82
C MET A 1 -11.20 7.62 -3.62
N TYR A 2 -10.58 8.09 -2.54
CA TYR A 2 -9.18 7.78 -2.24
C TYR A 2 -9.00 7.58 -0.74
N ALA A 3 -7.93 6.89 -0.35
CA ALA A 3 -7.47 6.77 1.02
C ALA A 3 -6.03 7.23 1.14
N ILE A 4 -5.63 7.59 2.35
CA ILE A 4 -4.23 7.77 2.71
C ILE A 4 -3.85 6.57 3.56
N VAL A 5 -2.90 5.78 3.06
CA VAL A 5 -2.37 4.59 3.73
C VAL A 5 -0.99 4.84 4.27
N THR A 6 -0.64 4.16 5.35
CA THR A 6 0.68 4.24 5.96
C THR A 6 1.42 2.93 5.82
N THR A 7 2.65 3.00 5.33
CA THR A 7 3.54 1.85 5.21
C THR A 7 5.00 2.31 5.21
N GLY A 8 5.88 1.56 5.88
CA GLY A 8 7.30 1.89 5.99
C GLY A 8 7.59 3.28 6.57
N GLY A 9 6.72 3.81 7.43
CA GLY A 9 6.83 5.16 8.00
C GLY A 9 6.48 6.32 7.05
N LYS A 10 5.97 6.01 5.84
CA LYS A 10 5.53 7.00 4.83
C LYS A 10 4.03 6.89 4.59
N GLN A 11 3.44 7.99 4.14
CA GLN A 11 2.02 8.07 3.78
C GLN A 11 1.86 8.15 2.26
N TYR A 12 0.92 7.38 1.72
CA TYR A 12 0.63 7.34 0.28
C TYR A 12 -0.86 7.58 0.04
N LYS A 13 -1.16 8.42 -0.95
CA LYS A 13 -2.52 8.59 -1.46
C LYS A 13 -2.79 7.46 -2.46
N VAL A 14 -3.87 6.72 -2.25
CA VAL A 14 -4.23 5.56 -3.05
C VAL A 14 -5.70 5.56 -3.45
N ALA A 15 -5.97 5.15 -4.68
CA ALA A 15 -7.27 4.77 -5.18
C ALA A 15 -7.27 3.30 -5.61
N LYS A 16 -8.47 2.75 -5.89
CA LYS A 16 -8.60 1.37 -6.37
C LYS A 16 -7.91 1.23 -7.73
N GLY A 17 -7.04 0.23 -7.87
CA GLY A 17 -6.28 -0.05 -9.09
C GLY A 17 -4.93 0.65 -9.19
N ASP A 18 -4.62 1.58 -8.27
CA ASP A 18 -3.33 2.26 -8.27
C ASP A 18 -2.18 1.30 -7.96
N ILE A 19 -1.02 1.60 -8.57
CA ILE A 19 0.23 0.90 -8.32
C ILE A 19 1.15 1.85 -7.55
N ILE A 20 1.62 1.42 -6.40
CA ILE A 20 2.52 2.19 -5.54
C ILE A 20 3.79 1.39 -5.23
N ASP A 21 4.93 2.09 -5.20
CA ASP A 21 6.20 1.52 -4.79
C ASP A 21 6.45 1.92 -3.32
N VAL A 22 6.61 0.92 -2.46
CA VAL A 22 6.76 1.08 -1.00
C VAL A 22 8.05 0.43 -0.53
N GLU A 23 8.38 0.63 0.75
CA GLU A 23 9.54 -0.01 1.38
C GLU A 23 9.46 -1.55 1.30
N LYS A 24 10.59 -2.23 1.50
CA LYS A 24 10.64 -3.69 1.50
C LYS A 24 9.69 -4.27 2.55
N LEU A 25 8.83 -5.19 2.13
CA LEU A 25 7.99 -6.02 2.99
C LEU A 25 8.43 -7.48 2.89
N ASP A 26 8.38 -8.23 4.00
CA ASP A 26 8.76 -9.65 4.04
C ASP A 26 7.59 -10.57 3.63
N VAL A 27 7.10 -10.38 2.42
CA VAL A 27 6.02 -11.15 1.78
C VAL A 27 6.46 -11.63 0.40
N GLN A 28 5.77 -12.55 -0.25
CA GLN A 28 6.11 -12.99 -1.61
C GLN A 28 5.27 -12.25 -2.66
N PRO A 29 5.74 -12.15 -3.92
CA PRO A 29 4.89 -11.71 -5.03
C PRO A 29 3.62 -12.57 -5.14
N GLY A 30 2.47 -11.92 -5.33
CA GLY A 30 1.14 -12.55 -5.33
C GLY A 30 0.42 -12.55 -3.97
N ASP A 31 1.13 -12.26 -2.87
CA ASP A 31 0.51 -12.19 -1.55
C ASP A 31 -0.36 -10.94 -1.37
N LYS A 32 -1.39 -11.06 -0.53
CA LYS A 32 -2.26 -9.95 -0.14
C LYS A 32 -1.78 -9.29 1.13
N VAL A 33 -1.53 -7.99 1.07
CA VAL A 33 -1.11 -7.16 2.21
C VAL A 33 -2.26 -6.24 2.61
N LYS A 34 -2.55 -6.20 3.92
CA LYS A 34 -3.51 -5.25 4.50
C LYS A 34 -2.74 -4.05 5.04
N LEU A 35 -3.05 -2.86 4.53
CA LEU A 35 -2.44 -1.60 4.94
C LEU A 35 -3.37 -0.81 5.85
N ASP A 36 -2.76 -0.09 6.79
CA ASP A 36 -3.44 0.79 7.73
C ASP A 36 -3.86 2.10 7.05
N VAL A 37 -5.07 2.55 7.35
CA VAL A 37 -5.67 3.75 6.75
C VAL A 37 -5.67 4.87 7.77
N ILE A 38 -5.14 6.03 7.38
CA ILE A 38 -5.15 7.27 8.18
C ILE A 38 -6.25 8.22 7.74
N LEU A 39 -6.70 8.15 6.49
CA LEU A 39 -7.77 8.99 5.99
C LEU A 39 -8.52 8.27 4.88
N LEU A 40 -9.85 8.40 4.87
CA LEU A 40 -10.70 7.90 3.80
C LEU A 40 -11.58 9.02 3.26
N ASN A 41 -11.57 9.22 1.95
CA ASN A 41 -12.37 10.21 1.26
C ASN A 41 -13.25 9.57 0.18
N ASP A 42 -14.56 9.61 0.40
CA ASP A 42 -15.57 9.06 -0.52
C ASP A 42 -16.12 10.11 -1.49
N GLY A 43 -15.44 11.25 -1.65
CA GLY A 43 -15.82 12.37 -2.53
C GLY A 43 -16.93 13.28 -1.96
N LYS A 44 -17.73 12.81 -1.00
CA LYS A 44 -18.75 13.63 -0.29
C LYS A 44 -18.44 13.83 1.20
N LYS A 45 -17.83 12.82 1.82
CA LYS A 45 -17.47 12.81 3.24
C LYS A 45 -16.01 12.37 3.38
N THR A 46 -15.29 13.05 4.25
CA THR A 46 -13.93 12.69 4.65
C THR A 46 -14.00 12.15 6.07
N VAL A 47 -13.51 10.92 6.28
CA VAL A 47 -13.37 10.31 7.59
C VAL A 47 -11.91 10.43 8.01
N VAL A 48 -11.68 11.11 9.12
CA VAL A 48 -10.34 11.35 9.72
C VAL A 48 -10.26 10.78 11.15
N ASP A 49 -11.39 10.30 11.68
CA ASP A 49 -11.47 9.77 13.04
C ASP A 49 -10.70 8.46 13.18
N ALA A 50 -9.73 8.44 14.08
CA ALA A 50 -8.80 7.33 14.27
C ALA A 50 -9.50 6.03 14.68
N ASP A 51 -10.54 6.10 15.51
CA ASP A 51 -11.26 4.93 16.00
C ASP A 51 -12.10 4.29 14.89
N ALA A 52 -12.67 5.12 14.02
CA ALA A 52 -13.42 4.66 12.85
C ALA A 52 -12.50 4.07 11.75
N LEU A 53 -11.27 4.58 11.64
CA LEU A 53 -10.30 4.18 10.61
C LEU A 53 -9.47 2.96 11.00
N SER A 54 -9.21 2.73 12.29
CA SER A 54 -8.47 1.55 12.78
C SER A 54 -9.10 0.22 12.33
N LYS A 55 -10.44 0.20 12.21
CA LYS A 55 -11.24 -0.95 11.76
C LYS A 55 -11.26 -1.12 10.24
N LYS A 56 -10.72 -0.16 9.49
CA LYS A 56 -10.70 -0.15 8.02
C LYS A 56 -9.28 -0.43 7.53
N LYS A 57 -9.14 -1.44 6.68
CA LYS A 57 -7.86 -1.77 6.04
C LYS A 57 -8.01 -1.70 4.52
N VAL A 58 -6.97 -1.22 3.84
CA VAL A 58 -6.88 -1.31 2.38
C VAL A 58 -6.17 -2.60 2.04
N THR A 59 -6.75 -3.40 1.15
CA THR A 59 -6.12 -4.64 0.69
C THR A 59 -5.37 -4.35 -0.60
N CYS A 60 -4.08 -4.69 -0.61
CA CYS A 60 -3.21 -4.60 -1.77
C CYS A 60 -2.67 -5.99 -2.11
N GLU A 61 -2.31 -6.17 -3.37
CA GLU A 61 -1.61 -7.36 -3.86
C GLU A 61 -0.17 -6.98 -4.19
N VAL A 62 0.79 -7.85 -3.85
CA VAL A 62 2.19 -7.63 -4.18
C VAL A 62 2.43 -8.04 -5.63
N VAL A 63 2.77 -7.08 -6.48
CA VAL A 63 3.04 -7.35 -7.89
C VAL A 63 4.48 -7.86 -8.06
N ASP A 64 5.43 -7.15 -7.45
CA ASP A 64 6.85 -7.45 -7.63
C ASP A 64 7.71 -6.90 -6.47
N GLN A 65 8.91 -7.46 -6.31
CA GLN A 65 9.96 -6.94 -5.44
C GLN A 65 11.23 -6.70 -6.24
N PHE A 66 11.63 -5.44 -6.29
CA PHE A 66 12.72 -5.02 -7.16
C PHE A 66 13.68 -4.07 -6.46
N LYS A 67 14.87 -3.92 -7.07
CA LYS A 67 15.86 -2.93 -6.65
C LYS A 67 15.61 -1.65 -7.42
N GLY A 68 15.42 -0.55 -6.70
CA GLY A 68 15.29 0.77 -7.28
C GLY A 68 16.54 1.23 -8.04
N GLU A 69 16.47 2.46 -8.51
CA GLU A 69 17.57 3.10 -9.21
C GLU A 69 18.82 3.18 -8.31
N LYS A 70 20.00 3.06 -8.94
CA LYS A 70 21.26 3.15 -8.21
C LYS A 70 21.57 4.61 -7.88
N VAL A 71 21.48 4.96 -6.61
CA VAL A 71 21.96 6.25 -6.11
C VAL A 71 23.45 6.13 -5.83
N THR A 72 24.25 7.00 -6.46
CA THR A 72 25.71 7.03 -6.25
C THR A 72 26.06 8.03 -5.16
N VAL A 73 26.59 7.53 -4.04
CA VAL A 73 27.06 8.34 -2.92
C VAL A 73 28.56 8.56 -3.07
N PHE A 74 28.94 9.79 -3.43
CA PHE A 74 30.32 10.22 -3.54
C PHE A 74 30.72 11.06 -2.32
N LYS A 75 31.82 10.71 -1.67
CA LYS A 75 32.42 11.46 -0.55
C LYS A 75 33.83 11.86 -0.93
N PHE A 76 34.18 13.14 -0.75
CA PHE A 76 35.51 13.67 -1.05
C PHE A 76 35.98 14.62 0.04
N LYS A 77 37.27 14.57 0.39
CA LYS A 77 37.92 15.58 1.24
C LYS A 77 39.16 16.13 0.53
N LYS A 78 39.16 17.44 0.29
CA LYS A 78 40.25 18.17 -0.39
C LYS A 78 41.57 17.99 0.35
N ARG A 79 42.68 17.79 -0.38
CA ARG A 79 44.06 17.66 0.15
C ARG A 79 44.27 16.54 1.20
N LYS A 80 43.31 15.64 1.38
CA LYS A 80 43.43 14.48 2.29
C LYS A 80 43.50 13.14 1.55
N ARG A 81 43.62 13.15 0.21
CA ARG A 81 43.58 11.98 -0.68
C ARG A 81 42.37 11.06 -0.39
N TYR A 82 41.30 11.61 0.18
CA TYR A 82 40.11 10.85 0.53
C TYR A 82 39.05 11.07 -0.53
N HIS A 83 38.73 10.00 -1.25
CA HIS A 83 37.60 9.90 -2.15
C HIS A 83 36.99 8.51 -1.94
N ARG A 84 35.67 8.44 -1.79
CA ARG A 84 34.93 7.18 -1.72
C ARG A 84 33.66 7.29 -2.55
N THR A 85 33.49 6.34 -3.45
CA THR A 85 32.28 6.19 -4.27
C THR A 85 31.60 4.89 -3.85
N ARG A 86 30.34 4.96 -3.40
CA ARG A 86 29.53 3.78 -3.09
C ARG A 86 28.19 3.91 -3.78
N GLY A 87 27.74 2.84 -4.43
CA GLY A 87 26.35 2.76 -4.90
C GLY A 87 25.42 2.25 -3.80
N HIS A 88 24.22 2.80 -3.74
CA HIS A 88 23.09 2.25 -2.99
C HIS A 88 21.94 1.96 -3.95
N ARG A 89 21.30 0.80 -3.82
CA ARG A 89 20.04 0.49 -4.48
C ARG A 89 19.06 0.09 -3.39
N GLN A 90 17.97 0.84 -3.26
CA GLN A 90 16.94 0.55 -2.29
C GLN A 90 16.11 -0.65 -2.77
N ASN A 91 15.80 -1.58 -1.86
CA ASN A 91 14.84 -2.63 -2.15
C ASN A 91 13.43 -2.07 -1.97
N LEU A 92 12.59 -2.21 -2.99
CA LEU A 92 11.22 -1.71 -3.02
C LEU A 92 10.25 -2.85 -3.32
N THR A 93 9.04 -2.70 -2.81
CA THR A 93 7.91 -3.60 -3.07
C THR A 93 6.89 -2.84 -3.89
N ARG A 94 6.48 -3.38 -5.04
CA ARG A 94 5.39 -2.84 -5.84
C ARG A 94 4.08 -3.44 -5.39
N LEU A 95 3.16 -2.60 -4.96
CA LEU A 95 1.82 -2.99 -4.53
C LEU A 95 0.78 -2.46 -5.50
N GLN A 96 -0.21 -3.29 -5.81
CA GLN A 96 -1.42 -2.89 -6.52
C GLN A 96 -2.60 -2.89 -5.58
N VAL A 97 -3.39 -1.84 -5.57
CA VAL A 97 -4.54 -1.69 -4.67
C VAL A 97 -5.73 -2.48 -5.22
N SER A 98 -6.10 -3.57 -4.54
CA SER A 98 -7.20 -4.45 -4.98
C SER A 98 -8.55 -4.01 -4.40
N ASN A 99 -8.60 -3.70 -3.10
CA ASN A 99 -9.84 -3.34 -2.43
C ASN A 99 -9.70 -2.20 -1.43
N MET A 100 -10.70 -1.32 -1.43
CA MET A 100 -10.80 -0.13 -0.58
C MET A 100 -12.03 -0.25 0.34
N PRO A 101 -11.90 0.11 1.64
CA PRO A 101 -13.03 0.11 2.55
C PRO A 101 -14.00 1.25 2.20
N THR A 102 -15.30 0.97 2.21
CA THR A 102 -16.37 1.95 1.93
C THR A 102 -16.89 2.59 3.23
N THR A 103 -17.34 3.85 3.20
CA THR A 103 -18.06 4.46 4.35
C THR A 103 -19.56 4.17 4.37
N ARG A 104 -20.13 3.56 3.33
CA ARG A 104 -21.53 3.13 3.35
C ARG A 104 -21.65 1.77 4.03
N SER A 105 -22.48 1.72 5.08
CA SER A 105 -23.06 0.47 5.58
C SER A 105 -23.71 -0.24 4.38
N ALA A 106 -23.27 -1.46 4.10
CA ALA A 106 -23.95 -2.30 3.15
C ALA A 106 -25.31 -2.67 3.74
N ALA A 107 -26.36 -1.96 3.32
CA ALA A 107 -27.70 -2.52 3.37
C ALA A 107 -27.71 -3.79 2.48
N ALA A 108 -28.01 -4.92 3.13
CA ALA A 108 -28.44 -6.20 2.56
C ALA A 108 -27.59 -6.83 1.43
N LYS A 109 -26.79 -7.83 1.77
CA LYS A 109 -26.78 -9.10 1.00
C LYS A 109 -27.20 -10.22 1.94
N THR A 110 -28.52 -10.36 2.05
CA THR A 110 -29.19 -11.51 2.64
C THR A 110 -29.34 -12.58 1.56
N ALA A 111 -28.93 -13.81 1.89
CA ALA A 111 -29.42 -15.10 1.40
C ALA A 111 -29.53 -15.37 -0.11
N SER A 112 -28.67 -16.28 -0.60
CA SER A 112 -29.10 -17.38 -1.47
C SER A 112 -28.12 -18.56 -1.30
N THR A 113 -28.32 -19.31 -0.22
CA THR A 113 -27.94 -20.72 -0.12
C THR A 113 -29.23 -21.51 -0.29
N GLU A 114 -29.16 -22.57 -1.09
CA GLU A 114 -30.15 -23.65 -1.28
C GLU A 114 -31.44 -23.29 -2.03
N ASP A 115 -31.55 -23.77 -3.28
CA ASP A 115 -32.50 -24.86 -3.56
C ASP A 115 -32.02 -25.68 -4.76
N ALA A 116 -31.92 -26.99 -4.55
CA ALA A 116 -31.78 -28.01 -5.58
C ALA A 116 -33.12 -28.74 -5.63
N PRO A 117 -33.75 -28.90 -6.79
CA PRO A 117 -34.72 -29.96 -6.97
C PRO A 117 -34.11 -31.07 -7.81
N ALA A 118 -34.15 -32.26 -7.23
CA ALA A 118 -34.16 -33.51 -7.93
C ALA A 118 -35.39 -33.59 -8.85
N GLU A 119 -35.17 -34.04 -10.08
CA GLU A 119 -36.04 -35.00 -10.79
C GLU A 119 -35.14 -35.85 -11.72
#